data_AF-A0A1J6JDL7-F1
#
_entry.id   AF-A0A1J6JDL7-F1
#
_cell.length_a   1.000
_cell.length_b   1.000
_cell.length_c   1.000
_cell.angle_alpha   90.00
_cell.angle_beta   90.00
_cell.angle_gamma   90.00
#
_symmetry.space_group_name_H-M   'P 1'
#
loop_
_entity.id
_entity.type
_entity.pdbx_description
1 polymer ?
#
loop_
_entity_poly.entity_id
_entity_poly.type
_entity_poly.pdbx_seq_one_letter_code
_entity_poly.pdbx_strand_id
1 'polypeptide(L)'
;IRKSTRVSKPPIWLTDYIHPPLTSTSTSASASSLYPIHHFISYSHLSSPFQAFLASFSSDLKPTSFSQAINDGMWIKAMKLEIEALEQNNTWEVMTLPPGKVPIGCK
;
A
#
# COMPACT_ATOMS: atom_id res chain seq x y z
N ILE A 1 -25.74 -13.36 -6.52
CA ILE A 1 -25.26 -12.02 -6.13
C ILE A 1 -26.47 -11.16 -5.77
N ARG A 2 -26.62 -10.76 -4.50
CA ARG A 2 -27.68 -9.84 -4.10
C ARG A 2 -27.29 -8.42 -4.52
N LYS A 3 -28.09 -7.78 -5.36
CA LYS A 3 -27.95 -6.36 -5.71
C LYS A 3 -29.00 -5.57 -4.95
N SER A 4 -28.60 -4.44 -4.36
CA SER A 4 -29.52 -3.54 -3.69
C SER A 4 -30.52 -2.94 -4.69
N THR A 5 -31.80 -2.88 -4.33
CA THR A 5 -32.87 -2.21 -5.10
C THR A 5 -33.08 -0.76 -4.66
N ARG A 6 -32.30 -0.26 -3.69
CA ARG A 6 -32.46 1.08 -3.14
C ARG A 6 -31.99 2.13 -4.16
N VAL A 7 -32.85 3.12 -4.44
CA VAL A 7 -32.48 4.28 -5.25
C VAL A 7 -31.42 5.08 -4.49
N SER A 8 -30.20 5.12 -5.02
CA SER A 8 -29.13 5.96 -4.49
C SER A 8 -29.42 7.42 -4.84
N LYS A 9 -29.48 8.29 -3.83
CA LYS A 9 -29.53 9.74 -4.01
C LYS A 9 -28.18 10.32 -3.61
N PRO A 10 -27.61 11.26 -4.38
CA PRO A 10 -26.37 11.92 -3.98
C PRO A 10 -26.59 12.67 -2.66
N PRO A 11 -25.54 12.81 -1.82
CA PRO A 11 -25.60 13.66 -0.65
C PRO A 11 -25.92 15.11 -1.05
N ILE A 12 -26.69 15.82 -0.23
CA ILE A 12 -27.14 17.21 -0.50
C ILE A 12 -25.95 18.14 -0.75
N TRP A 13 -24.85 17.96 -0.03
CA TRP A 13 -23.65 18.79 -0.13
C TRP A 13 -22.85 18.61 -1.43
N LEU A 14 -23.18 17.60 -2.26
CA LEU A 14 -22.46 17.35 -3.50
C LEU A 14 -22.71 18.45 -4.55
N THR A 15 -23.84 19.18 -4.46
CA THR A 15 -24.15 20.28 -5.38
C THR A 15 -23.25 21.49 -5.18
N ASP A 16 -22.74 21.67 -3.96
CA ASP A 16 -21.95 22.84 -3.57
C ASP A 16 -20.44 22.55 -3.66
N TYR A 17 -20.07 21.34 -4.09
CA TYR A 17 -18.70 20.89 -4.17
C TYR A 17 -18.03 21.41 -5.46
N ILE A 18 -17.45 22.59 -5.36
CA ILE A 18 -16.64 23.20 -6.43
C ILE A 18 -15.19 22.75 -6.27
N HIS A 19 -14.63 22.12 -7.30
CA HIS A 19 -13.20 21.79 -7.38
C HIS A 19 -12.57 22.51 -8.58
N PRO A 20 -11.29 22.91 -8.50
CA PRO A 20 -10.56 23.46 -9.64
C PRO A 20 -10.54 22.47 -10.82
N PRO A 21 -10.54 22.95 -12.08
CA PRO A 21 -10.43 22.08 -13.25
C PRO A 21 -9.10 21.32 -13.20
N LEU A 22 -9.19 20.00 -13.14
CA LEU A 22 -8.01 19.13 -13.07
C LEU A 22 -7.35 19.06 -14.44
N THR A 23 -6.04 19.30 -14.49
CA THR A 23 -5.21 18.94 -15.64
C THR A 23 -5.13 17.43 -15.70
N SER A 24 -5.80 16.82 -16.67
CA SER A 24 -5.75 15.38 -16.92
C SER A 24 -4.31 14.99 -17.31
N THR A 25 -3.48 14.61 -16.34
CA THR A 25 -2.23 13.90 -16.64
C THR A 25 -2.59 12.49 -17.07
N SER A 26 -2.78 12.32 -18.36
CA SER A 26 -2.89 11.04 -19.04
C SER A 26 -1.57 10.26 -18.90
N THR A 27 -1.39 9.58 -17.77
CA THR A 27 -0.45 8.46 -17.66
C THR A 27 -1.23 7.16 -17.74
N SER A 28 -0.90 6.39 -18.76
CA SER A 28 -1.52 5.17 -19.28
C SER A 28 -1.97 4.15 -18.23
N ALA A 29 -3.20 3.66 -18.42
CA ALA A 29 -3.68 2.30 -18.19
C ALA A 29 -3.37 1.66 -16.82
N SER A 30 -4.02 2.14 -15.75
CA SER A 30 -4.67 1.31 -14.72
C SER A 30 -5.17 2.21 -13.57
N ALA A 31 -6.49 2.48 -13.56
CA ALA A 31 -7.22 3.03 -12.41
C ALA A 31 -6.52 4.13 -11.56
N SER A 32 -5.87 5.11 -12.19
CA SER A 32 -5.37 6.28 -11.46
C SER A 32 -6.56 7.14 -11.06
N SER A 33 -6.77 7.29 -9.75
CA SER A 33 -7.83 8.12 -9.17
C SER A 33 -7.94 9.47 -9.89
N LEU A 34 -9.16 9.91 -10.23
CA LEU A 34 -9.43 11.25 -10.76
C LEU A 34 -8.92 12.35 -9.81
N TYR A 35 -8.81 12.03 -8.52
CA TYR A 35 -8.34 12.94 -7.47
C TYR A 35 -7.21 12.26 -6.70
N PRO A 36 -5.96 12.29 -7.19
CA PRO A 36 -4.84 11.79 -6.42
C PRO A 36 -4.64 12.67 -5.19
N ILE A 37 -4.60 12.06 -4.01
CA ILE A 37 -4.51 12.76 -2.73
C ILE A 37 -3.32 13.74 -2.68
N HIS A 38 -2.19 13.42 -3.31
CA HIS A 38 -1.00 14.25 -3.32
C HIS A 38 -1.19 15.63 -4.00
N HIS A 39 -2.21 15.83 -4.83
CA HIS A 39 -2.53 17.14 -5.40
C HIS A 39 -3.10 18.13 -4.36
N PHE A 40 -3.62 17.61 -3.25
CA PHE A 40 -4.29 18.41 -2.21
C PHE A 40 -3.53 18.40 -0.87
N ILE A 41 -2.41 17.69 -0.80
CA ILE A 41 -1.53 17.70 0.38
C ILE A 41 -0.39 18.69 0.11
N SER A 42 -0.28 19.72 0.94
CA SER A 42 0.88 20.61 0.98
C SER A 42 1.52 20.62 2.37
N TYR A 43 2.84 20.47 2.41
CA TYR A 43 3.64 20.59 3.62
C TYR A 43 4.21 21.99 3.81
N SER A 44 3.91 22.96 2.93
CA SER A 44 4.46 24.33 2.96
C SER A 44 4.16 25.09 4.25
N HIS A 45 3.10 24.71 4.97
CA HIS A 45 2.70 25.33 6.24
C HIS A 45 3.44 24.76 7.46
N LEU A 46 4.16 23.66 7.29
CA LEU A 46 4.93 23.03 8.35
C LEU A 46 6.25 23.75 8.57
N SER A 47 6.78 23.69 9.80
CA SER A 47 8.10 24.22 10.09
C SER A 47 9.19 23.41 9.36
N SER A 48 10.27 24.09 8.95
CA SER A 48 11.42 23.45 8.31
C SER A 48 11.94 22.20 9.04
N PRO A 49 12.15 22.17 10.37
CA PRO A 49 12.60 20.96 11.05
C PRO A 49 11.59 19.81 10.96
N PHE A 50 10.29 20.11 10.97
CA PHE A 50 9.26 19.08 10.85
C PHE A 50 9.13 18.55 9.42
N GLN A 51 9.30 19.41 8.41
CA GLN A 51 9.41 18.95 7.01
C GLN A 51 10.59 18.00 6.80
N ALA A 52 11.77 18.33 7.36
CA ALA A 52 12.96 17.47 7.27
C ALA A 52 12.73 16.12 7.95
N PHE A 53 12.07 16.11 9.11
CA PHE A 53 11.67 14.89 9.79
C PHE A 53 10.74 14.03 8.93
N LEU A 54 9.68 14.60 8.35
CA LEU A 54 8.78 13.85 7.45
C LEU A 54 9.49 13.33 6.20
N ALA A 55 10.41 14.11 5.63
CA ALA A 55 11.20 13.70 4.48
C ALA A 55 12.05 12.46 4.80
N SER A 56 12.68 12.41 5.99
CA SER A 56 13.45 11.24 6.43
C SER A 56 12.60 9.97 6.54
N PHE A 57 11.33 10.09 6.90
CA PHE A 57 10.41 8.95 6.94
C PHE A 57 10.01 8.49 5.53
N SER A 58 9.85 9.44 4.60
CA SER A 58 9.51 9.13 3.22
C SER A 58 10.67 8.54 2.41
N SER A 59 11.92 8.76 2.84
CA SER A 59 13.10 8.18 2.21
C SER A 59 13.28 6.69 2.52
N ASP A 60 12.60 6.17 3.53
CA ASP A 60 12.61 4.74 3.84
C ASP A 60 11.78 3.99 2.79
N LEU A 61 12.46 3.55 1.74
CA LEU A 61 11.83 2.82 0.65
C LEU A 61 11.60 1.37 1.06
N LYS A 62 10.34 0.96 1.07
CA LYS A 62 10.01 -0.47 1.13
C LYS A 62 10.58 -1.17 -0.12
N PRO A 63 11.33 -2.26 0.02
CA PRO A 63 11.81 -3.06 -1.09
C PRO A 63 10.62 -3.57 -1.90
N THR A 64 10.71 -3.43 -3.21
CA THR A 64 9.65 -3.82 -4.15
C THR A 64 9.84 -5.24 -4.68
N SER A 65 11.02 -5.82 -4.46
CA SER A 65 11.35 -7.19 -4.85
C SER A 65 12.02 -7.95 -3.69
N PHE A 66 11.94 -9.28 -3.76
CA PHE A 66 12.67 -10.15 -2.84
C PHE A 66 14.19 -9.91 -2.89
N SER A 67 14.74 -9.68 -4.09
CA SER A 67 16.17 -9.39 -4.27
C SER A 67 16.61 -8.08 -3.60
N GLN A 68 15.75 -7.09 -3.47
CA GLN A 68 16.03 -5.88 -2.69
C GLN A 68 15.91 -6.18 -1.18
N ALA A 69 14.84 -6.87 -0.78
CA ALA A 69 14.57 -7.17 0.63
C ALA A 69 15.66 -8.05 1.28
N ILE A 70 16.21 -9.03 0.55
CA ILE A 70 17.26 -9.92 1.07
C ILE A 70 18.60 -9.21 1.32
N ASN A 71 18.82 -8.06 0.69
CA ASN A 71 20.02 -7.26 0.90
C ASN A 71 19.83 -6.20 2.02
N ASP A 72 18.60 -6.02 2.52
CA ASP A 72 18.30 -5.08 3.58
C ASP A 72 18.27 -5.78 4.95
N GLY A 73 19.20 -5.39 5.82
CA GLY A 73 19.33 -5.97 7.16
C GLY A 73 18.09 -5.80 8.04
N MET A 74 17.32 -4.71 7.88
CA MET A 74 16.10 -4.48 8.64
C MET A 74 14.99 -5.45 8.22
N TRP A 75 14.86 -5.71 6.92
CA TRP A 75 13.91 -6.69 6.40
C TRP A 75 14.28 -8.12 6.78
N ILE A 76 15.57 -8.48 6.72
CA ILE A 76 16.04 -9.78 7.18
C ILE A 76 15.72 -9.97 8.66
N LYS A 77 15.98 -8.96 9.49
CA LYS A 77 15.66 -9.01 10.92
C LYS A 77 14.17 -9.18 11.16
N ALA A 78 13.33 -8.41 10.45
CA ALA A 78 11.88 -8.51 10.56
C ALA A 78 11.36 -9.90 10.15
N MET A 79 11.85 -10.48 9.04
CA MET A 79 11.46 -11.83 8.62
C MET A 79 11.86 -12.90 9.63
N LYS A 80 13.04 -12.78 10.25
CA LYS A 80 13.46 -13.71 11.31
C LYS A 80 12.52 -13.67 12.52
N LEU A 81 12.13 -12.48 12.96
CA LEU A 81 11.18 -12.31 14.06
C LEU A 81 9.81 -12.89 13.73
N GLU A 82 9.34 -12.71 12.49
CA GLU A 82 8.08 -13.30 12.05
C GLU A 82 8.15 -14.84 12.09
N ILE A 83 9.21 -15.44 11.54
CA ILE A 83 9.40 -16.90 11.55
C ILE A 83 9.43 -17.42 12.99
N GLU A 84 10.18 -16.78 13.88
CA GLU A 84 10.24 -17.14 15.30
C GLU A 84 8.85 -17.06 15.96
N ALA A 85 8.07 -16.01 15.67
CA ALA A 85 6.71 -15.88 16.19
C ALA A 85 5.77 -16.98 15.68
N LEU A 86 5.90 -17.37 14.41
CA LEU A 86 5.11 -18.46 13.82
C LEU A 86 5.42 -19.81 14.47
N GLU A 87 6.70 -20.08 14.73
CA GLU A 87 7.17 -21.28 15.43
C GLU A 87 6.65 -21.30 16.87
N GLN A 88 6.79 -20.19 17.61
CA GLN A 88 6.29 -20.09 19.00
C GLN A 88 4.77 -20.30 19.09
N ASN A 89 4.03 -19.76 18.12
CA ASN A 89 2.58 -19.90 18.08
C ASN A 89 2.11 -21.29 17.60
N ASN A 90 3.02 -22.18 17.17
CA ASN A 90 2.69 -23.48 16.57
C ASN A 90 1.63 -23.38 15.45
N THR A 91 1.63 -22.26 14.72
CA THR A 91 0.62 -21.99 13.68
C THR A 91 1.08 -22.43 12.30
N TRP A 92 2.38 -22.65 12.12
CA TRP A 92 3.00 -23.04 10.86
C TRP A 92 4.00 -24.16 11.09
N GLU A 93 3.96 -25.18 10.23
CA GLU A 93 4.92 -26.27 10.19
C GLU A 93 5.51 -26.35 8.78
N VAL A 94 6.84 -26.47 8.69
CA VAL A 94 7.52 -26.65 7.41
C VAL A 94 7.32 -28.09 6.95
N MET A 95 6.47 -28.28 5.95
CA MET A 95 6.19 -29.60 5.37
C MET A 95 6.81 -29.74 3.98
N THR A 96 7.36 -30.91 3.69
CA THR A 96 7.81 -31.26 2.33
C THR A 96 6.62 -31.32 1.37
N LEU A 97 6.83 -30.95 0.11
CA LEU A 97 5.78 -31.02 -0.92
C LEU A 97 5.19 -32.44 -1.02
N PRO A 98 3.89 -32.64 -0.80
CA PRO A 98 3.27 -33.97 -0.86
C PRO A 98 3.32 -34.54 -2.29
N PRO A 99 3.43 -35.87 -2.44
CA PRO A 99 3.43 -36.49 -3.76
C PRO A 99 2.15 -36.15 -4.53
N GLY A 100 2.31 -35.76 -5.80
CA GLY A 100 1.19 -35.39 -6.68
C GLY A 100 0.63 -33.98 -6.47
N LYS A 101 1.28 -33.13 -5.66
CA LYS A 101 0.93 -31.71 -5.52
C LYS A 101 1.89 -30.82 -6.29
N VAL A 102 1.38 -29.73 -6.85
CA VAL A 102 2.17 -28.69 -7.51
C VAL A 102 2.44 -27.60 -6.48
N PRO A 103 3.70 -27.19 -6.26
CA PRO A 103 4.00 -26.08 -5.36
C PRO A 103 3.43 -24.79 -5.93
N ILE A 104 2.92 -23.94 -5.07
CA ILE A 104 2.52 -22.59 -5.46
C ILE A 104 3.83 -21.82 -5.72
N GLY A 105 4.12 -21.53 -6.98
CA GLY A 105 5.27 -20.71 -7.35
C GLY A 105 5.05 -19.26 -6.99
N CYS A 106 6.13 -18.57 -6.61
CA CYS A 106 6.17 -17.12 -6.54
C CYS A 106 6.52 -16.57 -7.93
N LYS A 107 5.90 -15.46 -8.33
CA LYS A 107 6.20 -14.76 -9.59
C LYS A 107 7.27 -13.70 -9.37
#